data_AF-A0A8T4I1F2-F1
#
_entry.id   AF-A0A8T4I1F2-F1
#
_cell.length_a   1.000
_cell.length_b   1.000
_cell.length_c   1.000
_cell.angle_alpha   90.00
_cell.angle_beta   90.00
_cell.angle_gamma   90.00
#
_symmetry.space_group_name_H-M   'P 1'
#
loop_
_entity.id
_entity.type
_entity.pdbx_description
1 polymer ?
#
loop_
_entity_poly.entity_id
_entity_poly.type
_entity_poly.pdbx_seq_one_letter_code
_entity_poly.pdbx_strand_id
1 'polypeptide(L)' 'KRPAITKKWRTDTRLLLDKDGITPDPAIAAIDWALANDFWQAHILSPAKLRAKYETLRRHAMSERRKLPAGPQPTKNID' A
#
# COMPACT_ATOMS: atom_id res chain seq x y z
N LYS A 1 19.18 -3.55 -12.93
CA LYS A 1 19.34 -2.11 -13.30
C LYS A 1 18.37 -1.28 -12.47
N ARG A 2 18.84 -0.28 -11.71
CA ARG A 2 17.95 0.59 -10.92
C ARG A 2 17.10 1.46 -11.87
N PRO A 3 15.78 1.56 -11.68
CA PRO A 3 14.94 2.39 -12.54
C PRO A 3 15.34 3.87 -12.43
N ALA A 4 15.29 4.58 -13.55
CA ALA A 4 15.56 6.01 -13.57
C ALA A 4 14.35 6.79 -13.04
N ILE A 5 14.57 7.73 -12.13
CA ILE A 5 13.52 8.62 -11.64
C ILE A 5 13.26 9.71 -12.67
N THR A 6 12.18 9.55 -13.43
CA THR A 6 11.81 10.48 -14.51
C THR A 6 11.00 11.68 -14.01
N LYS A 7 10.88 12.73 -14.84
CA LYS A 7 9.98 13.87 -14.56
C LYS A 7 8.53 13.39 -14.35
N LYS A 8 8.08 12.45 -15.16
CA LYS A 8 6.75 11.84 -15.04
C LYS A 8 6.52 11.21 -13.67
N TRP A 9 7.48 10.44 -13.17
CA TRP A 9 7.38 9.82 -11.83
C TRP A 9 7.20 10.86 -10.73
N ARG A 10 7.97 11.96 -10.79
CA ARG A 10 7.82 13.07 -9.82
C ARG A 10 6.45 13.72 -9.92
N THR A 11 5.94 13.94 -11.13
CA THR A 11 4.61 14.50 -11.35
C THR A 11 3.51 13.59 -10.81
N ASP A 12 3.53 12.30 -11.15
CA ASP A 12 2.51 11.34 -10.68
C ASP A 12 2.55 11.20 -9.15
N THR A 13 3.75 11.25 -8.55
CA THR A 13 3.89 11.25 -7.08
C THR A 13 3.29 12.52 -6.46
N ARG A 14 3.58 13.71 -7.02
CA ARG A 14 2.95 14.96 -6.56
C ARG A 14 1.44 14.93 -6.68
N LEU A 15 0.89 14.37 -7.77
CA LEU A 15 -0.55 14.23 -7.91
C LEU A 15 -1.15 13.29 -6.84
N LEU A 16 -0.48 12.18 -6.52
CA LEU A 16 -0.91 11.29 -5.43
C LEU A 16 -0.94 12.02 -4.08
N LEU A 17 0.09 12.79 -3.77
CA LEU A 17 0.22 13.47 -2.47
C LEU A 17 -0.66 14.73 -2.38
N ASP A 18 -0.52 15.62 -3.34
CA ASP A 18 -1.06 16.98 -3.28
C ASP A 18 -2.51 17.03 -3.78
N LYS A 19 -2.83 16.28 -4.84
CA LYS A 19 -4.16 16.32 -5.47
C LYS A 19 -5.10 15.27 -4.89
N ASP A 20 -4.61 14.05 -4.66
CA ASP A 20 -5.45 12.97 -4.12
C ASP A 20 -5.42 12.93 -2.58
N GLY A 21 -4.59 13.76 -1.93
CA GLY A 21 -4.55 13.91 -0.48
C GLY A 21 -4.00 12.69 0.26
N ILE A 22 -3.26 11.81 -0.41
CA ILE A 22 -2.67 10.64 0.23
C ILE A 22 -1.34 11.06 0.86
N THR A 23 -1.23 11.01 2.18
CA THR A 23 0.00 11.38 2.85
C THR A 23 1.13 10.37 2.55
N PRO A 24 2.42 10.75 2.77
CA PRO A 24 3.54 9.85 2.48
C PRO A 24 3.46 8.50 3.20
N ASP A 25 3.11 8.46 4.49
CA ASP A 25 3.13 7.20 5.25
C ASP A 25 2.11 6.16 4.73
N PRO A 26 0.83 6.51 4.47
CA PRO A 26 -0.11 5.60 3.81
C PRO A 26 0.30 5.19 2.40
N ALA A 27 0.98 6.06 1.64
CA ALA A 27 1.48 5.70 0.31
C ALA A 27 2.62 4.67 0.42
N ILE A 28 3.56 4.86 1.35
CA ILE A 28 4.65 3.93 1.64
C ILE A 28 4.10 2.60 2.13
N ALA A 29 3.20 2.60 3.12
CA ALA A 29 2.59 1.38 3.64
C ALA A 29 1.82 0.60 2.56
N ALA A 30 1.19 1.30 1.61
CA ALA A 30 0.53 0.67 0.49
C ALA A 30 1.54 0.04 -0.50
N ILE A 31 2.67 0.69 -0.75
CA ILE A 31 3.76 0.12 -1.56
C ILE A 31 4.33 -1.11 -0.87
N ASP A 32 4.66 -1.04 0.41
CA ASP A 32 5.23 -2.14 1.16
C ASP A 32 4.29 -3.36 1.17
N TRP A 33 3.00 -3.15 1.41
CA TRP A 33 2.00 -4.22 1.33
C TRP A 33 1.88 -4.78 -0.09
N ALA A 34 1.87 -3.93 -1.12
CA ALA A 34 1.79 -4.39 -2.50
C ALA A 34 3.00 -5.24 -2.90
N LEU A 35 4.20 -4.87 -2.44
CA LEU A 35 5.44 -5.60 -2.74
C LEU A 35 5.52 -6.93 -1.98
N ALA A 36 4.82 -7.07 -0.85
CA ALA A 36 4.73 -8.32 -0.09
C ALA A 36 3.62 -9.26 -0.61
N ASN A 37 2.80 -8.82 -1.56
CA ASN A 37 1.67 -9.58 -2.09
C ASN A 37 1.93 -10.01 -3.54
N ASP A 38 1.92 -11.32 -3.80
CA ASP A 38 2.28 -11.90 -5.12
C ASP A 38 1.44 -11.36 -6.28
N PHE A 39 0.15 -11.07 -6.04
CA PHE A 39 -0.73 -10.52 -7.07
C PHE A 39 -0.45 -9.03 -7.30
N TRP A 40 -0.25 -8.25 -6.23
CA TRP A 40 -0.11 -6.80 -6.33
C TRP A 40 1.29 -6.33 -6.72
N GLN A 41 2.34 -7.13 -6.44
CA GLN A 41 3.72 -6.75 -6.75
C GLN A 41 3.91 -6.43 -8.24
N ALA A 42 3.33 -7.23 -9.14
CA ALA A 42 3.40 -7.00 -10.58
C ALA A 42 2.58 -5.77 -11.04
N HIS A 43 1.63 -5.32 -10.22
CA HIS A 43 0.70 -4.25 -10.56
C HIS A 43 1.17 -2.87 -10.11
N ILE A 44 2.10 -2.76 -9.16
CA ILE A 44 2.58 -1.50 -8.58
C ILE A 44 4.05 -1.27 -8.95
N LEU A 45 4.31 -0.98 -10.23
CA LEU A 45 5.67 -0.80 -10.77
C LEU A 45 6.06 0.67 -11.00
N SER A 46 5.14 1.61 -10.75
CA SER A 46 5.38 3.04 -10.93
C SER A 46 4.41 3.88 -10.09
N PRO A 47 4.74 5.15 -9.81
CA PRO A 47 3.83 6.06 -9.12
C PRO A 47 2.49 6.23 -9.85
N ALA A 48 2.48 6.21 -11.18
CA ALA A 48 1.25 6.27 -11.97
C ALA A 48 0.31 5.08 -11.68
N LYS A 49 0.87 3.86 -11.63
CA LYS A 49 0.09 2.65 -11.34
C LYS A 49 -0.37 2.60 -9.88
N LEU A 50 0.48 3.05 -8.96
CA LEU A 50 0.11 3.22 -7.55
C LEU A 50 -1.10 4.15 -7.42
N ARG A 51 -1.00 5.36 -7.95
CA ARG A 51 -2.06 6.36 -7.91
C ARG A 51 -3.38 5.85 -8.47
N ALA A 52 -3.35 5.23 -9.65
CA ALA A 52 -4.54 4.70 -10.32
C ALA A 52 -5.22 3.56 -9.55
N LYS A 53 -4.49 2.81 -8.72
CA LYS A 53 -5.00 1.61 -8.04
C LYS A 53 -5.08 1.76 -6.52
N TYR A 54 -4.71 2.92 -5.97
CA TYR A 54 -4.51 3.11 -4.53
C TYR A 54 -5.73 2.73 -3.69
N GLU A 55 -6.93 3.15 -4.09
CA GLU A 55 -8.16 2.87 -3.33
C GLU A 55 -8.46 1.37 -3.25
N THR A 56 -8.33 0.66 -4.38
CA THR A 56 -8.52 -0.79 -4.43
C THR A 56 -7.46 -1.53 -3.63
N LEU A 57 -6.19 -1.14 -3.81
CA LEU A 57 -5.06 -1.69 -3.07
C LEU A 57 -5.27 -1.55 -1.55
N ARG A 58 -5.64 -0.35 -1.09
CA ARG A 58 -5.92 -0.07 0.32
C ARG A 58 -7.05 -0.93 0.89
N ARG A 59 -8.13 -1.14 0.13
CA ARG A 59 -9.25 -2.02 0.54
C ARG A 59 -8.82 -3.47 0.68
N HIS A 60 -8.04 -3.99 -0.26
CA HIS A 60 -7.49 -5.35 -0.18
C HIS A 60 -6.58 -5.50 1.03
N ALA A 61 -5.65 -4.56 1.24
CA ALA A 61 -4.76 -4.56 2.41
C ALA A 61 -5.55 -4.55 3.73
N MET A 62 -6.60 -3.73 3.83
CA MET A 62 -7.44 -3.67 5.03
C MET A 62 -8.23 -4.98 5.25
N SER A 63 -8.73 -5.59 4.17
CA SER A 63 -9.43 -6.88 4.23
C SER A 63 -8.52 -8.00 4.72
N GLU A 64 -7.29 -8.08 4.20
CA GLU A 64 -6.31 -9.09 4.60
C GLU A 64 -5.94 -8.95 6.09
N ARG A 65 -5.71 -7.71 6.56
CA ARG A 65 -5.44 -7.43 7.99
C ARG A 65 -6.58 -7.84 8.91
N ARG A 66 -7.84 -7.82 8.44
CA ARG A 66 -9.00 -8.30 9.22
C ARG A 66 -9.07 -9.83 9.28
N LYS A 67 -8.50 -10.54 8.29
CA LYS A 67 -8.52 -12.00 8.21
C LYS A 67 -7.40 -12.66 9.03
N LEU A 68 -6.29 -11.97 9.22
CA LEU A 68 -5.22 -12.42 10.11
C LEU A 68 -5.78 -12.50 11.53
N PRO A 69 -5.72 -13.67 12.21
CA PRO A 69 -6.13 -13.76 13.59
C PRO A 69 -5.30 -12.77 14.40
N ALA A 70 -5.96 -11.94 15.20
CA ALA A 70 -5.27 -11.21 16.26
C ALA A 70 -4.43 -12.25 17.03
N GLY A 71 -3.13 -12.00 17.18
CA GLY A 71 -2.21 -12.92 17.88
C GLY A 71 -2.78 -13.41 19.22
N PRO A 72 -2.21 -14.49 19.80
CA PRO A 72 -2.82 -15.21 20.92
C PRO A 72 -3.31 -14.23 21.99
N GLN A 73 -4.64 -14.13 22.10
CA GLN A 73 -5.28 -13.37 23.16
C GLN A 73 -4.85 -14.06 24.46
N PRO A 74 -4.23 -13.35 25.43
CA PRO A 74 -3.99 -13.96 26.72
C PRO A 74 -5.36 -14.38 27.26
N THR A 75 -5.57 -15.70 27.33
CA THR A 75 -6.79 -16.26 27.91
C THR A 75 -6.81 -15.79 29.36
N LYS A 76 -7.67 -14.82 29.64
CA LYS A 76 -8.00 -14.45 31.00
C LYS A 76 -8.72 -15.67 31.58
N ASN A 77 -7.95 -16.59 32.17
CA ASN A 77 -8.49 -17.57 33.10
C ASN A 77 -9.14 -16.75 34.21
N ILE A 78 -10.45 -16.87 34.33
CA ILE A 78 -11.21 -16.38 35.47
C ILE A 78 -11.75 -17.67 36.08
N ASP A 79 -11.30 -17.90 37.31
CA ASP A 79 -11.61 -19.04 38.17
C ASP A 79 -13.11 -19.31 38.33
#